data_AF-A0A1F4DCW2-F1
#
_entry.id   AF-A0A1F4DCW2-F1
#
_cell.length_a   1.000
_cell.length_b   1.000
_cell.length_c   1.000
_cell.angle_alpha   90.00
_cell.angle_beta   90.00
_cell.angle_gamma   90.00
#
_symmetry.space_group_name_H-M   'P 1'
#
loop_
_entity.id
_entity.type
_entity.pdbx_description
1 polymer ?
#
loop_
_entity_poly.entity_id
_entity_poly.type
_entity_poly.pdbx_seq_one_letter_code
_entity_poly.pdbx_strand_id
1 'polypeptide(L)'
;MSNLTTQQLAEILLGIARAQQAIIDAMENSKAGFKSTHFRPMLETASRVRSNRVESLTDYPSRLLLMMLGRTGPDLSQVVKDLEALLSQQPTSAEAPVANTYAPAVDPDSLDMT
;
A
#
# COMPACT_ATOMS: atom_id res chain seq x y z
N MET A 1 -31.86 -8.86 7.77
CA MET A 1 -30.63 -8.83 6.95
C MET A 1 -29.54 -8.21 7.81
N SER A 2 -28.48 -8.95 8.13
CA SER A 2 -27.34 -8.42 8.89
C SER A 2 -26.49 -7.54 7.97
N ASN A 3 -26.42 -6.24 8.27
CA ASN A 3 -25.50 -5.32 7.59
C ASN A 3 -24.10 -5.46 8.21
N LEU A 4 -23.08 -5.65 7.37
CA LEU A 4 -21.69 -5.64 7.81
C LEU A 4 -21.24 -4.21 8.10
N THR A 5 -20.56 -4.01 9.22
CA THR A 5 -19.87 -2.74 9.50
C THR A 5 -18.57 -2.65 8.70
N THR A 6 -18.04 -1.45 8.48
CA THR A 6 -16.73 -1.25 7.84
C THR A 6 -15.61 -1.96 8.59
N GLN A 7 -15.69 -1.98 9.93
CA GLN A 7 -14.75 -2.73 10.77
C GLN A 7 -14.82 -4.24 10.51
N GLN A 8 -16.02 -4.84 10.47
CA GLN A 8 -16.18 -6.26 10.17
C GLN A 8 -15.70 -6.60 8.76
N LEU A 9 -15.94 -5.71 7.79
CA LEU A 9 -15.40 -5.86 6.44
C LEU A 9 -13.87 -5.82 6.43
N ALA A 10 -13.26 -4.90 7.17
CA ALA A 10 -11.80 -4.81 7.32
C ALA A 10 -11.22 -6.08 7.96
N GLU A 11 -11.83 -6.60 9.02
CA GLU A 11 -11.42 -7.84 9.68
C GLU A 11 -11.45 -9.03 8.72
N ILE A 12 -12.53 -9.16 7.93
CA ILE A 12 -12.68 -10.22 6.92
C ILE A 12 -11.61 -10.08 5.83
N LEU A 13 -11.42 -8.88 5.28
CA LEU A 13 -10.43 -8.62 4.23
C LEU A 13 -9.01 -8.90 4.72
N LEU A 14 -8.69 -8.51 5.95
CA LEU A 14 -7.39 -8.78 6.57
C LEU A 14 -7.20 -10.29 6.79
N GLY A 15 -8.25 -11.00 7.22
CA GLY A 15 -8.23 -12.47 7.34
C GLY A 15 -7.99 -13.17 6.00
N ILE A 16 -8.67 -12.73 4.95
CA ILE A 16 -8.48 -13.24 3.57
C ILE A 16 -7.05 -12.99 3.10
N ALA A 17 -6.53 -11.76 3.30
CA ALA A 17 -5.17 -11.41 2.87
C ALA A 17 -4.11 -12.25 3.60
N ARG A 18 -4.28 -12.53 4.91
CA ARG A 18 -3.40 -13.45 5.66
C ARG A 18 -3.44 -14.87 5.12
N ALA A 19 -4.62 -15.39 4.79
CA ALA A 19 -4.75 -16.73 4.21
C ALA A 19 -4.05 -16.82 2.84
N GLN A 20 -4.22 -15.80 2.00
CA GLN A 20 -3.55 -15.69 0.71
C GLN A 20 -2.03 -15.57 0.86
N GLN A 21 -1.55 -14.78 1.83
CA GLN A 21 -0.12 -14.70 2.15
C GLN A 21 0.46 -16.06 2.52
N ALA A 22 -0.23 -16.83 3.38
CA ALA A 22 0.22 -18.17 3.75
C ALA A 22 0.34 -19.11 2.53
N ILE A 23 -0.60 -19.03 1.58
CA ILE A 23 -0.51 -19.79 0.32
C ILE A 23 0.71 -19.36 -0.50
N ILE A 24 0.98 -18.05 -0.60
CA ILE A 24 2.13 -17.52 -1.34
C ILE A 24 3.44 -17.95 -0.70
N ASP A 25 3.54 -17.90 0.62
CA ASP A 25 4.74 -18.30 1.33
C ASP A 25 4.96 -19.82 1.22
N ALA A 26 3.89 -20.63 1.20
CA ALA A 26 4.00 -22.07 0.88
C ALA A 26 4.53 -22.30 -0.54
N MET A 27 4.08 -21.52 -1.53
CA MET A 27 4.60 -21.60 -2.90
C MET A 27 6.07 -21.17 -2.99
N GLU A 28 6.46 -20.10 -2.27
CA GLU A 28 7.85 -19.64 -2.19
C GLU A 28 8.75 -20.71 -1.57
N ASN A 29 8.29 -21.38 -0.52
CA ASN A 29 9.00 -22.50 0.10
C ASN A 29 9.14 -23.71 -0.84
N SER A 30 8.16 -23.94 -1.72
CA SER A 30 8.22 -25.01 -2.73
C SER A 30 9.10 -24.65 -3.93
N LYS A 31 9.19 -23.36 -4.30
CA LYS A 31 10.00 -22.86 -5.42
C LYS A 31 10.50 -21.45 -5.09
N ALA A 32 11.78 -21.35 -4.74
CA ALA A 32 12.41 -20.07 -4.47
C ALA A 32 12.24 -19.11 -5.66
N GLY A 33 11.90 -17.86 -5.36
CA GLY A 33 11.61 -16.81 -6.34
C GLY A 33 10.19 -16.84 -6.92
N PHE A 34 9.33 -17.80 -6.55
CA PHE A 34 7.95 -17.84 -7.05
C PHE A 34 7.20 -16.52 -6.78
N LYS A 35 7.32 -16.00 -5.55
CA LYS A 35 6.66 -14.77 -5.12
C LYS A 35 7.08 -13.57 -5.96
N SER A 36 8.38 -13.39 -6.21
CA SER A 36 8.90 -12.24 -6.96
C SER A 36 8.73 -12.38 -8.48
N THR A 37 8.89 -13.58 -9.02
CA THR A 37 8.87 -13.84 -10.47
C THR A 37 7.45 -13.98 -11.03
N HIS A 38 6.54 -14.64 -10.31
CA HIS A 38 5.22 -14.99 -10.83
C HIS A 38 4.10 -14.23 -10.14
N PHE A 39 4.13 -14.17 -8.80
CA PHE A 39 2.99 -13.67 -8.05
C PHE A 39 2.92 -12.14 -8.04
N ARG A 40 4.03 -11.47 -7.70
CA ARG A 40 4.08 -10.01 -7.54
C ARG A 40 3.67 -9.23 -8.81
N PRO A 41 4.14 -9.57 -10.03
CA PRO A 41 3.73 -8.86 -11.24
C PRO A 41 2.23 -8.98 -11.55
N MET A 42 1.63 -10.15 -11.27
CA MET A 42 0.20 -10.37 -11.44
C MET A 42 -0.60 -9.54 -10.44
N LEU A 43 -0.14 -9.48 -9.20
CA LEU A 43 -0.79 -8.69 -8.16
C LEU A 43 -0.65 -7.18 -8.39
N GLU A 44 0.50 -6.70 -8.88
CA GLU A 44 0.70 -5.31 -9.31
C GLU A 44 -0.23 -4.90 -10.46
N THR A 45 -0.55 -5.85 -11.35
CA THR A 45 -1.50 -5.63 -12.45
C THR A 45 -2.92 -5.54 -11.92
N ALA A 46 -3.33 -6.48 -11.08
CA ALA A 46 -4.66 -6.52 -10.47
C ALA A 46 -4.93 -5.30 -9.58
N SER A 47 -3.92 -4.85 -8.83
CA SER A 47 -4.02 -3.70 -7.93
C SER A 47 -4.09 -2.35 -8.64
N ARG A 48 -3.78 -2.33 -9.95
CA ARG A 48 -3.65 -1.11 -10.75
C ARG A 48 -2.76 -0.06 -10.08
N VAL A 49 -1.78 -0.47 -9.27
CA VAL A 49 -0.96 0.45 -8.47
C VAL A 49 -0.12 1.40 -9.34
N ARG A 50 0.16 1.00 -10.58
CA ARG A 50 0.87 1.81 -11.58
C ARG A 50 -0.07 2.57 -12.54
N SER A 51 -1.38 2.54 -12.30
CA SER A 51 -2.38 3.19 -13.16
C SER A 51 -2.68 4.61 -12.70
N ASN A 52 -2.90 5.53 -13.65
CA ASN A 52 -3.34 6.90 -13.36
C ASN A 52 -4.85 6.99 -13.03
N ARG A 53 -5.49 5.87 -12.70
CA ARG A 53 -6.92 5.82 -12.36
C ARG A 53 -7.11 5.97 -10.87
N VAL A 54 -8.25 6.56 -10.49
CA VAL A 54 -8.68 6.64 -9.10
C VAL A 54 -8.79 5.22 -8.53
N GLU A 55 -8.33 5.04 -7.31
CA GLU A 55 -8.43 3.76 -6.61
C GLU A 55 -9.90 3.36 -6.46
N SER A 56 -10.19 2.10 -6.79
CA SER A 56 -11.52 1.53 -6.63
C SER A 56 -11.52 0.47 -5.54
N LEU A 57 -12.69 0.28 -4.93
CA LEU A 57 -12.91 -0.77 -3.93
C LEU A 57 -12.57 -2.18 -4.46
N THR A 58 -12.71 -2.40 -5.78
CA THR A 58 -12.39 -3.68 -6.41
C THR A 58 -10.90 -3.96 -6.52
N ASP A 59 -10.07 -2.91 -6.57
CA ASP A 59 -8.61 -3.05 -6.65
C ASP A 59 -7.98 -3.18 -5.24
N TYR A 60 -8.72 -2.79 -4.20
CA TYR A 60 -8.22 -2.71 -2.83
C TYR A 60 -7.72 -4.06 -2.26
N PRO A 61 -8.40 -5.21 -2.43
CA PRO A 61 -7.90 -6.48 -1.90
C PRO A 61 -6.52 -6.86 -2.44
N SER A 62 -6.24 -6.57 -3.71
CA SER A 62 -4.91 -6.80 -4.29
C SER A 62 -3.85 -5.84 -3.77
N ARG A 63 -4.21 -4.59 -3.44
CA ARG A 63 -3.31 -3.63 -2.77
C ARG A 63 -3.03 -4.05 -1.33
N LEU A 64 -4.05 -4.49 -0.61
CA LEU A 64 -3.93 -5.03 0.74
C LEU A 64 -2.94 -6.20 0.76
N LEU A 65 -3.08 -7.13 -0.17
CA LEU A 65 -2.14 -8.25 -0.28
C LEU A 65 -0.72 -7.78 -0.65
N LEU A 66 -0.54 -6.77 -1.51
CA LEU A 66 0.78 -6.18 -1.78
C LEU A 66 1.42 -5.59 -0.53
N MET A 67 0.62 -4.92 0.32
CA MET A 67 1.09 -4.37 1.60
C MET A 67 1.52 -5.49 2.56
N MET A 68 0.73 -6.58 2.66
CA MET A 68 1.08 -7.75 3.47
C MET A 68 2.39 -8.43 3.02
N LEU A 69 2.67 -8.44 1.71
CA LEU A 69 3.93 -8.98 1.16
C LEU A 69 5.14 -8.04 1.34
N GLY A 70 4.91 -6.81 1.81
CA GLY A 70 5.94 -5.86 2.17
C GLY A 70 6.69 -6.23 3.45
N ARG A 71 7.54 -5.33 3.94
CA ARG A 71 8.24 -5.52 5.22
C ARG A 71 7.32 -5.39 6.43
N THR A 72 6.34 -4.50 6.35
CA THR A 72 5.40 -4.20 7.43
C THR A 72 3.99 -4.39 6.90
N GLY A 73 3.27 -5.37 7.45
CA GLY A 73 1.87 -5.58 7.11
C GLY A 73 0.98 -4.47 7.70
N PRO A 74 -0.13 -4.13 7.03
CA PRO A 74 -1.09 -3.15 7.53
C PRO A 74 -1.81 -3.65 8.78
N ASP A 75 -2.15 -2.71 9.67
CA ASP A 75 -2.99 -3.00 10.84
C ASP A 75 -4.48 -2.80 10.52
N LEU A 76 -5.35 -3.20 11.45
CA LEU A 76 -6.81 -3.10 11.26
C LEU A 76 -7.27 -1.64 11.11
N SER A 77 -6.68 -0.71 11.88
CA SER A 77 -7.05 0.70 11.89
C SER A 77 -6.79 1.36 10.53
N GLN A 78 -5.65 1.04 9.91
CA GLN A 78 -5.29 1.51 8.58
C GLN A 78 -6.27 0.97 7.54
N VAL A 79 -6.61 -0.32 7.60
CA VAL A 79 -7.54 -0.93 6.64
C VAL A 79 -8.94 -0.34 6.76
N VAL A 80 -9.41 -0.07 7.98
CA VAL A 80 -10.70 0.62 8.19
C VAL A 80 -10.68 2.02 7.57
N LYS A 81 -9.62 2.81 7.83
CA LYS A 81 -9.47 4.16 7.29
C LYS A 81 -9.46 4.17 5.75
N ASP A 82 -8.74 3.24 5.13
CA ASP A 82 -8.69 3.11 3.68
C ASP A 82 -10.08 2.76 3.11
N LEU A 83 -10.78 1.80 3.72
CA LEU A 83 -12.13 1.42 3.31
C LEU A 83 -13.12 2.57 3.44
N GLU A 84 -13.05 3.35 4.54
CA GLU A 84 -13.88 4.54 4.71
C GLU A 84 -13.62 5.59 3.63
N ALA A 85 -12.35 5.83 3.29
CA ALA A 85 -11.99 6.74 2.21
C ALA A 85 -12.54 6.26 0.86
N LEU A 86 -12.36 4.97 0.54
CA LEU A 86 -12.84 4.38 -0.71
C LEU A 86 -14.36 4.34 -0.82
N LEU A 87 -15.06 4.01 0.26
CA LEU A 87 -16.52 4.01 0.32
C LEU A 87 -17.10 5.44 0.22
N SER A 88 -16.36 6.42 0.72
CA SER A 88 -16.70 7.85 0.61
C SER A 88 -16.28 8.46 -0.74
N GLN A 89 -15.66 7.68 -1.65
CA GLN A 89 -15.04 8.14 -2.90
C GLN A 89 -14.04 9.28 -2.70
N GLN A 90 -13.44 9.37 -1.51
CA GLN A 90 -12.41 10.34 -1.23
C GLN A 90 -11.10 9.83 -1.82
N PRO A 91 -10.38 10.63 -2.62
CA PRO A 91 -9.08 10.20 -3.12
C PRO A 91 -8.18 9.85 -1.94
N THR A 92 -7.74 8.60 -1.88
CA THR A 92 -6.68 8.10 -0.99
C THR A 92 -5.37 8.71 -1.48
N SER A 93 -5.11 9.95 -1.07
CA SER A 93 -3.85 10.62 -1.37
C SER A 93 -2.72 9.81 -0.74
N ALA A 94 -1.93 9.12 -1.57
CA ALA A 94 -0.58 8.75 -1.22
C ALA A 94 0.16 10.03 -0.84
N GLU A 95 0.53 10.14 0.43
CA GLU A 95 1.34 11.24 0.94
C GLU A 95 2.62 11.32 0.10
N ALA A 96 2.73 12.38 -0.69
CA ALA A 96 3.91 12.66 -1.49
C ALA A 96 5.13 12.75 -0.55
N PRO A 97 6.31 12.26 -0.95
CA PRO A 97 7.49 12.41 -0.12
C PRO A 97 7.71 13.91 0.09
N VAL A 98 7.78 14.31 1.36
CA VAL A 98 8.15 15.67 1.76
C VAL A 98 9.39 16.07 0.97
N ALA A 99 9.22 17.06 0.10
CA ALA A 99 10.35 17.70 -0.55
C ALA A 99 11.18 18.31 0.59
N ASN A 100 12.31 17.69 0.90
CA ASN A 100 13.34 18.31 1.71
C ASN A 100 13.75 19.57 0.94
N THR A 101 13.21 20.72 1.34
CA THR A 101 13.74 22.02 0.94
C THR A 101 15.12 22.13 1.54
N TYR A 102 16.11 21.61 0.84
CA TYR A 102 17.50 21.94 1.08
C TYR A 102 17.66 23.39 0.62
N ALA A 103 17.52 24.33 1.56
CA ALA A 103 17.93 25.70 1.34
C ALA A 103 19.44 25.69 1.05
N PRO A 104 19.94 26.37 0.00
CA PRO A 104 21.36 26.55 -0.13
C PRO A 104 21.83 27.43 1.04
N ALA A 105 22.79 26.92 1.80
CA ALA A 105 23.50 27.73 2.78
C ALA A 105 24.11 28.93 2.05
N VAL A 106 23.73 30.13 2.48
CA VAL A 106 24.39 31.37 2.06
C VAL A 106 25.74 31.37 2.74
N ASP A 107 26.83 31.19 1.97
CA ASP A 107 28.19 31.37 2.46
C ASP A 107 28.38 32.83 2.91
N PRO A 108 28.68 33.11 4.19
CA PRO A 108 28.89 34.47 4.66
C PRO A 108 30.31 35.01 4.39
N ASP A 109 31.14 34.32 3.61
CA ASP A 109 32.59 34.62 3.49
C ASP A 109 32.99 35.34 2.19
N SER A 110 32.04 36.06 1.58
CA SER A 110 32.30 36.84 0.35
C SER A 110 32.17 38.33 0.58
N LEU A 111 32.80 38.88 1.64
CA LEU A 111 33.02 40.32 1.80
C LEU A 111 34.37 40.57 2.48
N ASP A 112 35.13 41.53 1.94
CA ASP A 112 36.42 42.10 2.39
C ASP A 112 37.75 41.39 2.06
N MET A 113 38.36 41.85 0.97
CA MET A 113 39.81 42.02 0.85
C MET A 113 40.09 43.41 0.26
N THR A 114 40.22 44.40 1.14
CA THR A 114 41.04 45.62 0.96
C THR A 114 42.12 45.63 2.02
#